data_AF-A0AAE5WI83-F1
#
_entry.id   AF-A0AAE5WI83-F1
#
_cell.length_a   1.000
_cell.length_b   1.000
_cell.length_c   1.000
_cell.angle_alpha   90.00
_cell.angle_beta   90.00
_cell.angle_gamma   90.00
#
_symmetry.space_group_name_H-M   'P 1'
#
loop_
_entity.id
_entity.type
_entity.pdbx_description
1 polymer ?
#
loop_
_entity_poly.entity_id
_entity_poly.type
_entity_poly.pdbx_seq_one_letter_code
_entity_poly.pdbx_strand_id
1 'polypeptide(L)'
;MQVDLPCLNCGSRNVRVRTSQRIGMRTIKILAICNNCGARNHVGAEILKLETPIYHERAEALRINKPLAQIDPNQQDLFEQENKT
;
A
#
# COMPACT_ATOMS: atom_id res chain seq x y z
N MET A 1 -7.48 11.72 10.59
CA MET A 1 -6.73 11.79 9.33
C MET A 1 -5.58 12.75 9.52
N GLN A 2 -4.35 12.27 9.41
CA GLN A 2 -3.16 13.11 9.43
C GLN A 2 -2.78 13.39 7.99
N VAL A 3 -2.72 14.67 7.63
CA VAL A 3 -2.29 15.14 6.31
C VAL A 3 -1.03 15.95 6.55
N ASP A 4 0.10 15.48 6.03
CA ASP A 4 1.37 16.22 6.11
C ASP A 4 1.36 17.37 5.11
N LEU A 5 0.67 18.46 5.49
CA LEU A 5 0.65 19.69 4.73
C LEU A 5 1.31 20.81 5.55
N PRO A 6 2.39 21.44 5.05
CA PRO A 6 2.93 22.63 5.69
C PRO A 6 1.95 23.80 5.54
N CYS A 7 1.86 24.65 6.56
CA CYS A 7 1.12 25.90 6.45
C CYS A 7 1.84 26.85 5.48
N LEU A 8 1.17 27.27 4.41
CA LEU A 8 1.75 28.19 3.42
C LEU A 8 1.97 29.61 3.94
N ASN A 9 1.38 29.96 5.09
CA ASN A 9 1.56 31.27 5.71
C ASN A 9 2.82 31.33 6.61
N CYS A 10 3.01 30.34 7.49
CA CYS A 10 4.09 30.38 8.51
C CYS A 10 5.05 29.19 8.47
N GLY A 11 4.90 28.27 7.52
CA GLY A 11 5.75 27.08 7.36
C GLY A 11 5.56 25.99 8.41
N SER A 12 4.76 26.21 9.46
CA SER A 12 4.53 25.23 10.51
C SER A 12 3.82 23.96 9.98
N ARG A 13 4.25 22.79 10.46
CA ARG A 13 3.61 21.49 10.19
C ARG A 13 2.48 21.17 11.18
N ASN A 14 2.27 22.02 12.19
CA ASN A 14 1.21 21.83 13.19
C ASN A 14 -0.13 22.35 12.64
N VAL A 15 -0.73 21.56 11.75
CA VAL A 15 -2.00 21.89 11.10
C VAL A 15 -3.07 20.88 11.53
N ARG A 16 -4.17 21.39 12.07
CA ARG A 16 -5.34 20.59 12.45
C ARG A 16 -6.31 20.51 11.28
N VAL A 17 -6.61 19.29 10.86
CA VAL A 17 -7.61 19.03 9.82
C VAL A 17 -9.02 19.10 10.43
N ARG A 18 -9.89 19.97 9.91
CA ARG A 18 -11.33 19.96 10.18
C ARG A 18 -12.02 19.33 8.98
N THR A 19 -12.33 18.04 9.09
CA THR A 19 -13.01 17.26 8.04
C THR A 19 -14.48 17.67 7.92
N SER A 20 -14.75 18.72 7.16
CA SER A 20 -16.10 19.03 6.68
C SER A 20 -16.10 19.09 5.16
N GLN A 21 -15.76 18.00 4.48
CA GLN A 21 -15.82 17.98 3.02
C GLN A 21 -16.03 16.58 2.46
N ARG A 22 -16.79 16.57 1.36
CA ARG A 22 -17.20 15.40 0.59
C ARG A 22 -15.96 14.65 0.11
N ILE A 23 -15.84 13.39 0.51
CA ILE A 23 -14.86 12.45 -0.03
C ILE A 23 -15.51 11.81 -1.26
N GLY A 24 -15.06 12.20 -2.45
CA GLY A 24 -15.39 11.51 -3.69
C GLY A 24 -14.39 10.38 -3.94
N MET A 25 -14.70 9.48 -4.87
CA MET A 25 -13.82 8.34 -5.18
C MET A 25 -12.41 8.74 -5.66
N ARG A 26 -12.27 9.89 -6.33
CA ARG A 26 -10.98 10.39 -6.85
C ARG A 26 -10.58 11.76 -6.33
N THR A 27 -11.44 12.42 -5.56
CA THR A 27 -11.25 13.82 -5.17
C THR A 27 -11.52 13.99 -3.69
N ILE A 28 -10.59 14.67 -3.03
CA ILE A 28 -10.67 15.00 -1.62
C ILE A 28 -10.60 16.52 -1.52
N LYS A 29 -11.52 17.10 -0.76
CA LYS A 29 -11.43 18.49 -0.33
C LYS A 29 -11.23 18.50 1.18
N ILE A 30 -10.31 19.30 1.70
CA ILE A 30 -10.07 19.46 3.13
C ILE A 30 -9.99 20.94 3.51
N LEU A 31 -10.57 21.29 4.67
CA LEU A 31 -10.28 22.55 5.36
C LEU A 31 -9.31 22.27 6.51
N ALA A 32 -8.10 22.83 6.43
CA ALA A 32 -7.06 22.64 7.44
C ALA A 32 -6.72 23.98 8.11
N ILE A 33 -6.71 24.01 9.44
CA ILE A 33 -6.45 25.21 10.24
C ILE A 33 -5.08 25.06 10.89
N CYS A 34 -4.19 26.02 10.67
CA CYS A 34 -2.90 26.04 11.34
C CYS A 34 -3.05 26.40 12.82
N ASN A 35 -2.53 25.57 13.71
CA ASN A 35 -2.59 25.86 15.14
C ASN A 35 -1.61 26.96 15.57
N ASN A 36 -0.58 27.23 14.77
CA ASN A 36 0.43 28.24 15.07
C ASN A 36 -0.05 29.67 14.73
N CYS A 37 -0.55 29.88 13.51
CA CYS A 37 -0.94 31.22 13.04
C CYS A 37 -2.46 31.38 12.78
N GLY A 38 -3.26 30.34 12.97
CA GLY A 38 -4.72 30.39 12.73
C GLY A 38 -5.12 30.39 11.25
N ALA A 39 -4.17 30.38 10.31
CA ALA A 39 -4.47 30.42 8.89
C ALA A 39 -5.32 29.21 8.44
N ARG A 40 -6.29 29.47 7.56
CA ARG A 40 -7.18 28.47 6.98
C ARG A 40 -6.68 28.07 5.59
N ASN A 41 -6.44 26.80 5.39
CA ASN A 41 -5.94 26.22 4.16
C ASN A 41 -7.06 25.41 3.53
N HIS A 42 -7.52 25.84 2.35
CA HIS A 42 -8.47 25.10 1.54
C HIS A 42 -7.69 24.19 0.60
N VAL A 43 -7.66 22.90 0.90
CA VAL A 43 -6.84 21.91 0.20
C VAL A 43 -7.73 21.08 -0.70
N GLY A 44 -7.33 20.92 -1.97
CA GLY A 44 -7.91 19.96 -2.90
C GLY A 44 -6.84 18.93 -3.28
N ALA A 45 -7.19 17.66 -3.24
CA ALA A 45 -6.35 16.58 -3.75
C ALA A 45 -7.16 15.75 -4.76
N GLU A 46 -6.50 15.34 -5.83
CA GLU A 46 -7.12 14.55 -6.91
C GLU A 46 -6.20 13.41 -7.34
N ILE A 47 -6.78 12.24 -7.57
CA ILE A 47 -6.09 11.06 -8.12
C ILE A 47 -6.14 11.13 -9.65
N LEU A 48 -5.07 11.67 -10.25
CA LEU A 48 -4.95 11.82 -11.70
C LEU A 48 -4.89 10.47 -12.43
N LYS A 49 -4.08 9.53 -11.92
CA LYS A 49 -3.92 8.19 -12.48
C LYS A 49 -3.77 7.17 -11.36
N LEU A 50 -4.44 6.03 -11.51
CA LEU A 50 -4.24 4.86 -10.67
C LEU A 50 -3.60 3.79 -11.56
N GLU A 51 -2.41 3.34 -11.19
CA GLU A 51 -1.72 2.23 -11.84
C GLU A 51 -1.53 1.13 -10.81
N THR A 52 -1.96 -0.08 -11.13
CA THR A 52 -1.63 -1.26 -10.35
C THR A 52 -0.35 -1.87 -10.94
N PRO A 53 0.66 -2.17 -10.12
CA PRO A 53 1.86 -2.81 -10.60
C PRO A 53 1.50 -4.17 -11.20
N ILE A 54 1.84 -4.38 -12.48
CA ILE A 54 1.74 -5.68 -13.12
C ILE A 54 3.06 -6.38 -12.85
N TYR A 55 3.05 -7.32 -11.90
CA TYR A 55 4.22 -8.14 -11.64
C TYR A 55 4.32 -9.20 -12.74
N HIS A 56 5.32 -9.07 -13.61
CA HIS A 56 5.71 -10.15 -14.49
C HIS A 56 6.65 -11.07 -13.72
N GLU A 57 6.18 -12.27 -13.38
CA GLU A 57 7.02 -13.30 -12.80
C GLU A 57 8.17 -13.61 -13.77
N ARG A 58 9.41 -13.48 -13.30
CA ARG A 58 10.57 -13.88 -14.09
C ARG A 58 10.59 -15.40 -14.16
N ALA A 59 10.83 -15.96 -15.35
CA ALA A 59 10.95 -17.41 -15.53
C ALA A 59 12.01 -18.03 -14.59
N GLU A 60 13.01 -17.25 -14.17
CA GLU A 60 14.01 -17.61 -13.17
C GLU A 60 13.41 -17.91 -11.80
N ALA A 61 12.44 -17.10 -11.34
CA ALA A 61 11.75 -17.31 -10.07
C ALA A 61 10.84 -18.56 -10.11
N LEU A 62 10.20 -18.81 -11.26
CA LEU A 62 9.41 -20.03 -11.51
C LEU A 62 10.29 -21.30 -11.56
N ARG A 63 11.57 -21.17 -11.94
CA ARG A 63 12.52 -22.30 -11.97
C ARG A 63 12.99 -22.72 -10.57
N ILE A 64 13.04 -21.81 -9.60
CA ILE A 64 13.42 -22.13 -8.21
C ILE A 64 12.39 -23.04 -7.54
N ASN A 65 11.10 -22.93 -7.92
CA ASN A 65 10.03 -23.76 -7.36
C ASN A 65 9.87 -25.13 -8.05
N LYS A 66 10.62 -25.44 -9.12
CA LYS A 66 10.54 -26.74 -9.79
C LYS A 66 10.82 -27.96 -8.87
N PRO A 67 11.83 -27.95 -7.97
CA PRO A 67 12.16 -29.13 -7.18
C PRO A 67 11.10 -29.48 -6.13
N LEU A 68 10.28 -28.52 -5.69
CA LEU A 68 9.28 -28.75 -4.63
C LEU A 68 7.91 -29.16 -5.19
N ALA A 69 7.59 -28.76 -6.42
CA ALA A 69 6.31 -29.10 -7.07
C ALA A 69 6.36 -30.40 -7.90
N GLN A 70 7.56 -30.87 -8.25
CA GLN A 70 7.77 -32.13 -8.95
C GLN A 70 8.43 -33.12 -7.98
N ILE A 71 7.62 -33.72 -7.10
CA ILE A 71 8.04 -34.96 -6.44
C ILE A 71 8.24 -35.98 -7.54
N ASP A 72 9.46 -36.49 -7.68
CA ASP A 72 9.76 -37.60 -8.58
C ASP A 72 8.83 -38.76 -8.22
N PRO A 73 8.03 -39.33 -9.14
CA PRO A 73 7.20 -40.50 -8.85
C PRO A 73 8.02 -41.68 -8.32
N ASN A 74 9.34 -41.76 -8.58
CA ASN A 74 10.24 -42.77 -8.00
C ASN A 74 10.69 -42.44 -6.56
N GLN A 75 10.38 -41.25 -6.03
CA GLN A 75 10.65 -40.87 -4.63
C GLN A 75 9.44 -41.04 -3.70
N GLN A 76 8.30 -41.53 -4.21
CA GLN A 76 7.10 -41.77 -3.38
C GLN A 76 7.32 -42.89 -2.34
N ASP A 77 8.26 -43.81 -2.60
CA ASP A 77 8.49 -45.00 -1.76
C ASP A 77 9.34 -44.76 -0.51
N LEU A 78 9.88 -43.55 -0.30
CA LEU A 78 10.75 -43.26 0.85
C LEU A 78 10.00 -43.18 2.19
N PHE A 79 8.68 -42.97 2.18
CA PHE A 79 7.88 -42.83 3.40
C PHE A 79 6.98 -44.04 3.72
N GLU A 80 6.89 -45.05 2.84
CA GLU A 80 6.07 -46.24 3.10
C GLU A 80 6.80 -47.33 3.91
N GLN A 81 8.13 -47.25 4.03
CA GLN A 81 8.94 -48.26 4.72
C GLN A 81 9.05 -48.04 6.25
N GLU A 82 8.71 -46.86 6.76
CA GLU A 82 8.79 -46.55 8.21
C GLU A 82 7.56 -47.01 9.01
N ASN A 83 6.47 -47.44 8.36
CA ASN A 83 5.21 -47.84 9.04
C ASN A 83 5.02 -49.37 9.17
N LYS A 84 6.08 -50.16 9.03
CA LYS A 84 6.05 -51.61 9.29
C LYS A 84 7.09 -52.00 10.32
N THR A 85 6.88 -51.62 11.57
CA THR A 85 7.40 -52.36 12.74
C THR A 85 6.44 -52.21 13.91
#